data_AF-A0A2N1YJN1-F1
#
_entry.id   AF-A0A2N1YJN1-F1
#
_cell.length_a   1.000
_cell.length_b   1.000
_cell.length_c   1.000
_cell.angle_alpha   90.00
_cell.angle_beta   90.00
_cell.angle_gamma   90.00
#
_symmetry.space_group_name_H-M   'P 1'
#
loop_
_entity.id
_entity.type
_entity.pdbx_description
1 polymer ?
#
loop_
_entity_poly.entity_id
_entity_poly.type
_entity_poly.pdbx_seq_one_letter_code
_entity_poly.pdbx_strand_id
1 'polypeptide(L)'
;MIDKHIADVPKRIWEEGRPPKLRIWDAEFNVAGWIKVSGAQGEVVLQVSYEDEAGEHACVVDRCQVTGDSSSLMSGLIRMRFTGSVENVRVVLRLSEPAMRFHVDELFVQRRGSTLRREDKLISNY
;
A
#
# COMPACT_ATOMS: atom_id res chain seq x y z
N MET A 1 8.05 14.36 4.34
CA MET A 1 6.84 13.61 4.74
C MET A 1 7.23 12.56 5.78
N ILE A 2 6.30 12.23 6.66
CA ILE A 2 6.48 11.29 7.77
C ILE A 2 5.79 9.98 7.40
N ASP A 3 6.55 8.90 7.42
CA ASP A 3 6.05 7.59 7.03
C ASP A 3 5.37 6.91 8.24
N LYS A 4 4.18 6.36 8.01
CA LYS A 4 3.38 5.63 8.98
C LYS A 4 3.05 4.26 8.40
N HIS A 5 3.56 3.21 9.04
CA HIS A 5 3.19 1.84 8.69
C HIS A 5 1.69 1.63 8.94
N ILE A 6 1.01 1.03 7.96
CA ILE A 6 -0.41 0.68 8.07
C ILE A 6 -0.57 -0.83 8.27
N ALA A 7 0.04 -1.63 7.38
CA ALA A 7 -0.08 -3.08 7.38
C ALA A 7 1.07 -3.73 6.59
N ASP A 8 1.43 -4.95 6.98
CA ASP A 8 2.26 -5.82 6.14
C ASP A 8 1.39 -6.50 5.08
N VAL A 9 1.91 -6.65 3.86
CA VAL A 9 1.25 -7.37 2.77
C VAL A 9 1.64 -8.85 2.86
N PRO A 10 0.69 -9.78 3.09
CA PRO A 10 0.98 -11.19 3.20
C PRO A 10 1.68 -11.74 1.95
N LYS A 11 2.64 -12.65 2.18
CA LYS A 11 3.39 -13.33 1.11
C LYS A 11 2.50 -13.96 0.04
N ARG A 12 1.34 -14.51 0.44
CA ARG A 12 0.35 -15.06 -0.50
C ARG A 12 -0.16 -14.07 -1.54
N ILE A 13 -0.15 -12.76 -1.27
CA ILE A 13 -0.68 -11.74 -2.21
C ILE A 13 0.39 -11.37 -3.23
N TRP A 14 1.60 -11.05 -2.78
CA TRP A 14 2.65 -10.54 -3.68
C TRP A 14 3.43 -11.64 -4.40
N GLU A 15 3.57 -12.84 -3.79
CA GLU A 15 4.27 -13.97 -4.38
C GLU A 15 3.37 -14.84 -5.26
N GLU A 16 2.04 -14.80 -5.08
CA GLU A 16 1.11 -15.54 -5.95
C GLU A 16 1.39 -15.20 -7.42
N GLY A 17 1.54 -16.21 -8.28
CA GLY A 17 1.84 -16.00 -9.69
C GLY A 17 3.27 -15.54 -10.00
N ARG A 18 4.20 -15.57 -9.04
CA ARG A 18 5.65 -15.42 -9.31
C ARG A 18 6.12 -16.52 -10.27
N PRO A 19 6.70 -16.17 -11.44
CA PRO A 19 7.23 -17.16 -12.36
C PRO A 19 8.43 -17.90 -11.73
N PRO A 20 8.42 -19.25 -11.67
CA PRO A 20 9.36 -20.03 -10.84
C PRO A 20 10.84 -19.95 -11.27
N LYS A 21 11.11 -19.49 -12.50
CA LYS A 21 12.47 -19.41 -13.06
C LYS A 21 12.98 -17.98 -13.27
N LEU A 22 12.17 -16.98 -12.94
CA LEU A 22 12.56 -15.58 -13.15
C LEU A 22 13.12 -14.98 -11.86
N ARG A 23 14.37 -14.51 -11.95
CA ARG A 23 14.99 -13.71 -10.88
C ARG A 23 14.36 -12.32 -10.78
N ILE A 24 13.97 -11.75 -11.92
CA ILE A 24 13.30 -10.45 -12.00
C ILE A 24 11.91 -10.67 -12.56
N TRP A 25 10.87 -10.21 -11.87
CA TRP A 25 9.50 -10.29 -12.36
C TRP A 25 8.72 -9.04 -12.00
N ASP A 26 7.76 -8.71 -12.88
CA ASP A 26 6.81 -7.63 -12.63
C ASP A 26 5.50 -8.22 -12.13
N ALA A 27 4.83 -7.49 -11.24
CA ALA A 27 3.49 -7.81 -10.77
C ALA A 27 2.69 -6.52 -10.61
N GLU A 28 1.40 -6.60 -10.88
CA GLU A 28 0.49 -5.47 -10.75
C GLU A 28 -0.49 -5.72 -9.60
N PHE A 29 -0.80 -4.67 -8.85
CA PHE A 29 -1.65 -4.76 -7.67
C PHE A 29 -2.68 -3.63 -7.65
N ASN A 30 -3.95 -3.99 -7.45
CA ASN A 30 -4.95 -3.05 -7.01
C ASN A 30 -4.75 -2.81 -5.53
N VAL A 31 -4.63 -1.54 -5.14
CA VAL A 31 -4.56 -1.13 -3.74
C VAL A 31 -5.66 -0.12 -3.50
N ALA A 32 -6.41 -0.31 -2.41
CA ALA A 32 -7.46 0.62 -2.02
C ALA A 32 -7.53 0.71 -0.50
N GLY A 33 -7.54 1.92 0.03
CA GLY A 33 -7.70 2.20 1.45
C GLY A 33 -8.77 3.24 1.69
N TRP A 34 -9.64 3.00 2.66
CA TRP A 34 -10.55 4.00 3.19
C TRP A 34 -9.93 4.65 4.43
N ILE A 35 -9.48 5.89 4.27
CA ILE A 35 -8.61 6.55 5.24
C ILE A 35 -9.28 7.82 5.74
N LYS A 36 -9.51 7.87 7.06
CA LYS A 36 -9.90 9.09 7.77
C LYS A 36 -8.65 9.84 8.18
N VAL A 37 -8.58 11.14 7.90
CA VAL A 37 -7.47 12.01 8.28
C VAL A 37 -8.01 13.21 9.06
N SER A 38 -7.30 13.60 10.11
CA SER A 38 -7.68 14.73 10.96
C SER A 38 -6.47 15.44 11.57
N GLY A 39 -6.72 16.56 12.25
CA GLY A 39 -5.75 17.25 13.12
C GLY A 39 -4.90 18.33 12.44
N ALA A 40 -4.64 18.23 11.13
CA ALA A 40 -3.99 19.28 10.34
C ALA A 40 -4.30 19.14 8.84
N GLN A 41 -4.12 20.25 8.10
CA GLN A 41 -4.24 20.28 6.64
C GLN A 41 -2.90 19.91 5.98
N GLY A 42 -2.97 19.36 4.76
CA GLY A 42 -1.80 19.07 3.93
C GLY A 42 -1.95 17.81 3.07
N GLU A 43 -0.83 17.29 2.57
CA GLU A 43 -0.84 16.14 1.66
C GLU A 43 -0.70 14.81 2.41
N VAL A 44 -1.47 13.84 1.96
CA VAL A 44 -1.37 12.43 2.35
C VAL A 44 -1.07 11.58 1.12
N VAL A 45 -0.11 10.67 1.24
CA VAL A 45 0.31 9.77 0.16
C VAL A 45 0.19 8.32 0.60
N LEU A 46 -0.61 7.54 -0.11
CA LEU A 46 -0.66 6.10 0.06
C LEU A 46 0.39 5.45 -0.83
N GLN A 47 1.21 4.57 -0.28
CA GLN A 47 2.23 3.85 -1.05
C GLN A 47 2.36 2.40 -0.56
N VAL A 48 2.96 1.57 -1.42
CA VAL A 48 3.48 0.25 -1.04
C VAL A 48 4.99 0.31 -1.09
N SER A 49 5.66 -0.09 -0.01
CA SER A 49 7.12 -0.23 0.06
C SER A 49 7.52 -1.69 0.16
N TYR A 50 8.70 -2.04 -0.34
CA TYR A 50 9.29 -3.37 -0.20
C TYR A 50 10.81 -3.29 -0.30
N GLU A 51 11.49 -4.34 0.14
CA GLU A 51 12.93 -4.51 0.00
C GLU A 51 13.19 -5.77 -0.82
N ASP A 52 14.16 -5.70 -1.72
CA ASP A 52 14.63 -6.85 -2.49
C ASP A 52 16.15 -6.78 -2.73
N GLU A 53 16.72 -7.69 -3.53
CA GLU A 53 18.16 -7.70 -3.81
C GLU A 53 18.66 -6.46 -4.59
N ALA A 54 17.76 -5.66 -5.15
CA ALA A 54 18.08 -4.38 -5.79
C ALA A 54 17.95 -3.18 -4.84
N GLY A 55 17.48 -3.40 -3.59
CA GLY A 55 17.40 -2.40 -2.53
C GLY A 55 15.98 -2.13 -2.06
N GLU A 56 15.78 -0.94 -1.48
CA GLU A 56 14.47 -0.47 -1.03
C GLU A 56 13.69 0.19 -2.17
N HIS A 57 12.40 -0.12 -2.24
CA HIS A 57 11.49 0.40 -3.26
C HIS A 57 10.22 0.95 -2.64
N ALA A 58 9.65 1.95 -3.32
CA ALA A 58 8.35 2.53 -2.94
C ALA A 58 7.53 2.86 -4.20
N CYS A 59 6.31 2.35 -4.25
CA CYS A 59 5.35 2.59 -5.31
C CYS A 59 4.19 3.42 -4.76
N VAL A 60 4.04 4.66 -5.24
CA VAL A 60 2.91 5.50 -4.87
C VAL A 60 1.63 4.93 -5.49
N VAL A 61 0.63 4.73 -4.64
CA VAL A 61 -0.72 4.30 -5.02
C VAL A 61 -1.56 5.52 -5.38
N ASP A 62 -1.61 6.51 -4.48
CA ASP A 62 -2.46 7.69 -4.64
C ASP A 62 -1.97 8.86 -3.74
N ARG A 63 -2.42 10.08 -4.05
CA ARG A 63 -2.16 11.31 -3.28
C ARG A 63 -3.46 12.07 -3.05
N CYS A 64 -3.66 12.56 -1.84
CA CYS A 64 -4.84 13.34 -1.49
C CYS A 64 -4.43 14.61 -0.73
N GLN A 65 -5.03 15.74 -1.08
CA GLN A 65 -4.92 16.97 -0.30
C GLN A 65 -6.05 17.03 0.72
N VAL A 66 -5.67 17.11 2.00
CA VAL A 66 -6.56 17.17 3.14
C VAL A 66 -6.69 18.63 3.56
N THR A 67 -7.87 19.22 3.37
CA THR A 67 -8.17 20.61 3.76
C THR A 67 -8.92 20.70 5.10
N GLY A 68 -9.10 19.58 5.78
CA GLY A 68 -9.77 19.46 7.08
C GLY A 68 -10.07 18.00 7.40
N ASP A 69 -10.78 17.76 8.49
CA ASP A 69 -11.20 16.42 8.89
C ASP A 69 -12.04 15.77 7.77
N SER A 70 -11.54 14.69 7.20
CA SER A 70 -12.11 14.10 5.99
C SER A 70 -11.86 12.60 5.93
N SER A 71 -12.66 11.94 5.10
CA SER A 71 -12.51 10.53 4.77
C SER A 71 -12.29 10.43 3.27
N SER A 72 -11.20 9.78 2.86
CA SER A 72 -10.80 9.66 1.46
C SER A 72 -10.62 8.19 1.09
N LEU A 73 -11.23 7.80 -0.03
CA LEU A 73 -10.82 6.59 -0.74
C LEU A 73 -9.53 6.90 -1.48
N MET A 74 -8.45 6.28 -1.08
CA MET A 74 -7.17 6.34 -1.78
C MET A 74 -6.95 5.03 -2.51
N SER A 75 -6.85 5.06 -3.83
CA SER A 75 -6.79 3.81 -4.61
C SER A 75 -6.02 3.96 -5.92
N GLY A 76 -5.41 2.86 -6.35
CA GLY A 76 -4.64 2.83 -7.59
C GLY A 76 -4.21 1.43 -8.01
N LEU A 77 -3.87 1.30 -9.29
CA LEU A 77 -3.17 0.15 -9.85
C LEU A 77 -1.68 0.46 -9.88
N ILE A 78 -0.88 -0.27 -9.10
CA ILE A 78 0.57 -0.13 -9.08
C ILE A 78 1.24 -1.32 -9.76
N ARG A 79 2.40 -1.08 -10.38
CA ARG A 79 3.29 -2.12 -10.89
C ARG A 79 4.56 -2.14 -10.06
N MET A 80 4.89 -3.29 -9.51
CA MET A 80 6.09 -3.53 -8.71
C MET A 80 7.02 -4.45 -9.48
N ARG A 81 8.31 -4.15 -9.46
CA ARG A 81 9.37 -4.96 -10.07
C ARG A 81 10.23 -5.55 -8.98
N PHE A 82 10.15 -6.87 -8.82
CA PHE A 82 10.88 -7.58 -7.79
C PHE A 82 12.16 -8.22 -8.34
N THR A 83 13.20 -8.27 -7.50
CA THR A 83 14.51 -8.87 -7.80
C THR A 83 14.92 -9.85 -6.69
N GLY A 84 14.94 -11.15 -6.99
CA GLY A 84 15.48 -12.15 -6.08
C GLY A 84 14.61 -12.40 -4.84
N SER A 85 15.22 -12.34 -3.65
CA SER A 85 14.50 -12.37 -2.36
C SER A 85 13.74 -11.06 -2.15
N VAL A 86 12.52 -11.13 -1.62
CA VAL A 86 11.67 -9.97 -1.35
C VAL A 86 11.23 -10.04 0.11
N GLU A 87 11.38 -8.92 0.80
CA GLU A 87 11.06 -8.78 2.21
C GLU A 87 10.29 -7.47 2.45
N ASN A 88 9.69 -7.37 3.64
CA ASN A 88 9.13 -6.11 4.14
C ASN A 88 8.10 -5.43 3.21
N VAL A 89 7.32 -6.20 2.45
CA VAL A 89 6.24 -5.65 1.63
C VAL A 89 5.16 -5.06 2.55
N ARG A 90 4.99 -3.74 2.50
CA ARG A 90 4.22 -2.95 3.47
C ARG A 90 3.39 -1.90 2.77
N VAL A 91 2.19 -1.66 3.29
CA VAL A 91 1.42 -0.46 2.96
C VAL A 91 1.79 0.64 3.95
N VAL A 92 2.12 1.81 3.43
CA VAL A 92 2.59 2.97 4.19
C VAL A 92 1.75 4.19 3.83
N LEU A 93 1.36 4.96 4.84
CA LEU A 93 0.80 6.29 4.67
C LEU A 93 1.88 7.33 4.96
N ARG A 94 2.11 8.26 4.04
CA ARG A 94 3.01 9.39 4.28
C ARG A 94 2.18 10.64 4.56
N LEU A 95 2.51 11.32 5.65
CA LEU A 95 1.84 12.54 6.08
C LEU A 95 2.76 13.73 5.86
N SER A 96 2.26 14.84 5.32
CA SER A 96 3.07 16.06 5.15
C SER A 96 3.35 16.74 6.49
N GLU A 97 2.39 16.70 7.43
CA GLU A 97 2.46 17.39 8.71
C GLU A 97 2.53 16.43 9.91
N PRO A 98 3.36 16.70 10.94
CA PRO A 98 3.44 15.88 12.15
C PRO A 98 2.15 15.82 12.97
N ALA A 99 1.33 16.87 12.89
CA ALA A 99 0.07 16.98 13.63
C ALA A 99 -1.09 16.19 12.99
N MET A 100 -0.90 15.68 11.76
CA MET A 100 -1.89 14.82 11.12
C MET A 100 -2.03 13.49 11.86
N ARG A 101 -3.28 13.09 12.03
CA ARG A 101 -3.68 11.78 12.55
C ARG A 101 -4.45 11.06 11.48
N PHE A 102 -4.39 9.73 11.49
CA PHE A 102 -5.13 8.92 10.54
C PHE A 102 -5.77 7.71 11.23
N HIS A 103 -6.85 7.23 10.62
CA HIS A 103 -7.49 5.97 10.93
C HIS A 103 -7.83 5.28 9.61
N VAL A 104 -7.51 3.98 9.51
CA VAL A 104 -7.81 3.18 8.33
C VAL A 104 -9.01 2.31 8.65
N ASP A 105 -10.13 2.57 8.00
CA ASP A 105 -11.34 1.78 8.20
C ASP A 105 -11.23 0.44 7.46
N GLU A 106 -10.75 0.51 6.21
CA GLU A 106 -10.55 -0.65 5.34
C GLU A 106 -9.28 -0.50 4.51
N LEU A 107 -8.60 -1.62 4.26
CA LEU A 107 -7.44 -1.69 3.38
C LEU A 107 -7.44 -2.99 2.61
N PHE A 108 -7.22 -2.90 1.30
CA PHE A 108 -7.13 -4.03 0.38
C PHE A 108 -5.86 -3.93 -0.46
N VAL A 109 -5.20 -5.08 -0.66
CA VAL A 109 -4.16 -5.26 -1.66
C VAL A 109 -4.48 -6.53 -2.42
N GLN A 110 -4.60 -6.43 -3.74
CA GLN A 110 -5.01 -7.54 -4.57
C GLN A 110 -4.10 -7.61 -5.80
N ARG A 111 -3.55 -8.79 -6.09
CA ARG A 111 -2.84 -9.00 -7.34
C ARG A 111 -3.80 -8.88 -8.52
N ARG A 112 -3.42 -8.13 -9.56
CA ARG A 112 -4.22 -8.00 -10.77
C ARG A 112 -4.38 -9.39 -11.41
N GLY A 113 -5.62 -9.77 -11.68
CA GLY A 113 -5.97 -11.06 -12.28
C GLY A 113 -6.20 -12.19 -11.27
N SER A 114 -5.98 -11.99 -9.96
CA SER A 114 -6.48 -12.91 -8.94
C SER A 114 -7.94 -12.63 -8.60
N THR A 115 -8.67 -13.64 -8.16
CA THR A 115 -10.03 -13.45 -7.63
C THR A 115 -9.94 -12.73 -6.29
N LEU A 116 -10.73 -11.68 -6.06
CA LEU A 116 -10.75 -10.99 -4.77
C LEU A 116 -11.30 -11.93 -3.70
N ARG A 117 -10.51 -12.16 -2.66
CA ARG A 117 -10.89 -12.97 -1.51
C ARG A 117 -11.02 -12.09 -0.27
N ARG A 118 -11.83 -12.55 0.69
CA ARG A 118 -11.98 -11.86 1.98
C ARG A 118 -10.64 -11.71 2.71
N GLU A 119 -9.72 -12.65 2.49
CA GLU A 119 -8.36 -12.66 3.06
C GLU A 119 -7.39 -11.66 2.40
N ASP A 120 -7.78 -11.00 1.31
CA ASP A 120 -7.02 -9.91 0.67
C ASP A 120 -7.30 -8.55 1.32
N LYS A 121 -8.34 -8.49 2.19
CA LYS A 121 -8.62 -7.36 3.07
C LYS A 121 -7.64 -7.40 4.24
N LEU A 122 -6.70 -6.47 4.25
CA LEU A 122 -5.66 -6.36 5.28
C LEU A 122 -6.20 -5.71 6.55
N ILE A 123 -7.14 -4.78 6.43
CA ILE A 123 -7.80 -4.11 7.56
C ILE A 123 -9.31 -4.10 7.31
N SER A 124 -10.08 -4.47 8.34
CA SER A 124 -11.54 -4.39 8.39
C SER A 124 -11.95 -4.01 9.80
N ASN A 125 -12.15 -2.72 10.06
CA ASN A 125 -12.59 -2.24 11.37
C ASN A 125 -14.13 -2.11 11.50
N TYR A 126 -14.85 -2.80 10.60
CA TYR A 126 -16.31 -3.00 10.61
C TYR A 126 -16.66 -4.48 10.78
#